data_AF-W4QSJ0-F1
#
_entry.id   AF-W4QSJ0-F1
#
_cell.length_a   1.000
_cell.length_b   1.000
_cell.length_c   1.000
_cell.angle_alpha   90.00
_cell.angle_beta   90.00
_cell.angle_gamma   90.00
#
_symmetry.space_group_name_H-M   'P 1'
#
loop_
_entity.id
_entity.type
_entity.pdbx_description
1 polymer ?
#
loop_
_entity_poly.entity_id
_entity_poly.type
_entity_poly.pdbx_seq_one_letter_code
_entity_poly.pdbx_strand_id
1 'polypeptide(L)'
;MKVVLQRTRKSSVEVNQKVVGQIEFGLTLLVGISHEDTVKDVEYVADKIVNLRIFEDDAGKMNHSLLDVNGQILSISQFTLYGDCSKGRRPNFMAAANLM
;
A
#
# COMPACT_ATOMS: atom_id res chain seq x y z
N MET A 1 -8.51 -6.28 5.03
CA MET A 1 -7.78 -5.15 4.43
C MET A 1 -7.01 -5.67 3.24
N LYS A 2 -6.90 -4.90 2.16
CA LYS A 2 -6.04 -5.24 1.02
C LYS A 2 -5.00 -4.15 0.82
N VAL A 3 -3.75 -4.54 0.62
CA VAL A 3 -2.68 -3.60 0.28
C VAL A 3 -1.93 -4.13 -0.93
N VAL A 4 -1.80 -3.30 -1.96
CA VAL A 4 -0.82 -3.50 -3.02
C VAL A 4 0.38 -2.64 -2.68
N LEU A 5 1.52 -3.28 -2.47
CA LEU A 5 2.77 -2.62 -2.13
C LEU A 5 3.73 -2.65 -3.32
N GLN A 6 4.46 -1.55 -3.52
CA GLN A 6 5.47 -1.43 -4.56
C GLN A 6 6.76 -0.89 -3.94
N ARG A 7 7.89 -1.56 -4.19
CA ARG A 7 9.21 -1.04 -3.87
C ARG A 7 9.54 0.10 -4.82
N THR A 8 9.78 1.29 -4.30
CA THR A 8 9.95 2.51 -5.10
C THR A 8 11.23 3.25 -4.73
N ARG A 9 11.94 3.72 -5.76
CA ARG A 9 13.10 4.63 -5.64
C ARG A 9 12.73 6.11 -5.52
N LYS A 10 11.46 6.45 -5.71
CA LYS A 10 10.83 7.76 -5.49
C LYS A 10 9.33 7.60 -5.73
N SER A 11 8.49 8.30 -4.99
CA SER A 11 7.06 8.33 -5.24
C SER A 11 6.44 9.63 -4.72
N SER A 12 5.39 10.11 -5.37
CA SER A 12 4.64 11.29 -4.93
C SER A 12 3.16 11.17 -5.29
N VAL A 13 2.34 11.90 -4.53
CA VAL A 13 0.93 12.15 -4.83
C VAL A 13 0.74 13.64 -5.03
N GLU A 14 0.04 13.97 -6.10
CA GLU A 14 -0.31 15.33 -6.48
C GLU A 14 -1.83 15.48 -6.56
N VAL A 15 -2.36 16.55 -5.98
CA VAL A 15 -3.77 16.94 -6.08
C VAL A 15 -3.82 18.38 -6.54
N ASN A 16 -4.53 18.65 -7.64
CA ASN A 16 -4.63 20.00 -8.24
C ASN A 16 -3.25 20.64 -8.44
N GLN A 17 -2.30 19.91 -9.04
CA GLN A 17 -0.94 20.39 -9.30
C GLN A 17 -0.08 20.70 -8.06
N LYS A 18 -0.52 20.26 -6.87
CA LYS A 18 0.22 20.42 -5.63
C LYS A 18 0.60 19.05 -5.04
N VAL A 19 1.89 18.86 -4.76
CA VAL A 19 2.36 17.67 -4.05
C VAL A 19 1.81 17.69 -2.62
N VAL A 20 1.07 16.65 -2.26
CA VAL A 20 0.48 16.47 -0.92
C VAL A 20 1.19 15.39 -0.10
N GLY A 21 2.03 14.58 -0.75
CA GLY A 21 2.89 13.59 -0.11
C GLY A 21 3.94 13.09 -1.07
N GLN A 22 5.15 12.82 -0.58
CA GLN A 22 6.24 12.28 -1.37
C GLN A 22 7.26 11.54 -0.50
N ILE A 23 7.94 10.57 -1.09
CA ILE A 23 9.05 9.82 -0.48
C ILE A 23 10.19 9.68 -1.48
N GLU A 24 11.43 9.64 -0.97
CA GLU A 24 12.62 9.45 -1.81
C GLU A 24 13.03 7.98 -1.91
N PHE A 25 12.74 7.13 -0.92
CA PHE A 25 13.05 5.70 -1.01
C PHE A 25 12.16 4.90 -0.05
N GLY A 26 11.62 3.76 -0.50
CA GLY A 26 10.85 2.87 0.35
C GLY A 26 9.67 2.22 -0.38
N LEU A 27 8.46 2.36 0.16
CA LEU A 27 7.26 1.70 -0.35
C LEU A 27 6.14 2.68 -0.69
N THR A 28 5.56 2.51 -1.88
CA THR A 28 4.23 3.04 -2.20
C THR A 28 3.20 1.98 -1.88
N LEU A 29 2.20 2.34 -1.07
CA LEU A 29 1.11 1.45 -0.67
C LEU A 29 -0.20 1.98 -1.24
N LEU A 30 -0.87 1.15 -2.04
CA LEU A 30 -2.28 1.33 -2.36
C LEU A 30 -3.09 0.54 -1.34
N VAL A 31 -3.89 1.23 -0.54
CA VAL A 31 -4.56 0.67 0.64
C VAL A 31 -6.07 0.65 0.42
N GLY A 32 -6.65 -0.54 0.40
CA GLY A 32 -8.08 -0.78 0.36
C GLY A 32 -8.55 -1.29 1.71
N ILE A 33 -9.66 -0.74 2.19
CA ILE A 33 -10.34 -1.16 3.42
C ILE A 33 -11.72 -1.71 3.04
N SER A 34 -12.16 -2.77 3.71
CA SER A 34 -13.52 -3.35 3.62
C SER A 34 -14.33 -3.11 4.88
N HIS A 35 -15.64 -3.34 4.82
CA HIS A 35 -16.53 -3.30 5.98
C HIS A 35 -16.21 -4.36 7.05
N GLU A 36 -15.47 -5.40 6.69
CA GLU A 36 -15.10 -6.51 7.58
C GLU A 36 -13.77 -6.27 8.28
N ASP A 37 -13.05 -5.20 7.92
CA ASP A 37 -11.72 -4.93 8.44
C ASP A 37 -11.79 -4.40 9.87
N THR A 38 -10.95 -4.95 10.73
CA THR A 38 -10.80 -4.55 12.12
C THR A 38 -9.47 -3.85 12.37
N VAL A 39 -9.33 -3.20 13.53
CA VAL A 39 -8.05 -2.62 13.96
C VAL A 39 -6.94 -3.67 13.99
N LYS A 40 -7.26 -4.92 14.38
CA LYS A 40 -6.29 -6.02 14.39
C LYS A 40 -5.76 -6.36 13.00
N ASP A 41 -6.60 -6.29 11.98
CA ASP A 41 -6.19 -6.52 10.59
C ASP A 41 -5.21 -5.42 10.13
N VAL A 42 -5.47 -4.17 10.53
CA VAL A 42 -4.59 -3.03 10.22
C VAL A 42 -3.24 -3.19 10.93
N GLU A 43 -3.25 -3.51 12.22
CA GLU A 43 -2.01 -3.76 13.00
C GLU A 43 -1.18 -4.89 12.38
N TYR A 44 -1.82 -6.02 12.07
CA TYR A 44 -1.17 -7.16 11.44
C TYR A 44 -0.57 -6.81 10.08
N VAL A 45 -1.33 -6.12 9.21
CA VAL A 45 -0.84 -5.74 7.88
C VAL A 45 0.28 -4.70 7.98
N ALA A 46 0.19 -3.73 8.88
CA ALA A 46 1.23 -2.73 9.10
C ALA A 46 2.53 -3.39 9.58
N ASP A 47 2.47 -4.25 10.60
CA ASP A 47 3.63 -5.01 11.09
C ASP A 47 4.25 -5.88 10.00
N LYS A 48 3.42 -6.57 9.22
CA LYS A 48 3.88 -7.38 8.09
C LYS A 48 4.60 -6.54 7.05
N ILE A 49 4.06 -5.38 6.66
CA ILE A 49 4.63 -4.53 5.61
C ILE A 49 6.01 -4.00 6.00
N VAL A 50 6.17 -3.48 7.22
CA VAL A 50 7.45 -2.88 7.64
C VAL A 50 8.56 -3.93 7.77
N ASN A 51 8.20 -5.18 8.07
CA ASN A 51 9.14 -6.30 8.26
C ASN A 51 9.38 -7.17 6.99
N LEU A 52 8.66 -6.94 5.89
CA LEU A 52 8.86 -7.69 4.64
C LEU A 52 10.29 -7.50 4.10
N ARG A 53 11.01 -8.62 3.92
CA ARG A 53 12.38 -8.63 3.39
C ARG A 53 12.40 -8.51 1.86
N ILE A 54 12.16 -7.29 1.39
CA ILE A 54 12.02 -6.97 -0.04
C ILE A 54 12.99 -5.88 -0.49
N PHE A 55 14.04 -5.60 0.28
CA PHE A 55 15.14 -4.74 -0.10
C PHE A 55 16.45 -5.53 -0.21
N GLU A 56 17.30 -5.10 -1.12
CA GLU A 56 18.57 -5.77 -1.42
C GLU A 56 19.60 -5.47 -0.32
N ASP A 57 20.38 -6.47 0.05
CA ASP A 57 21.65 -6.33 0.78
C ASP A 57 22.81 -6.00 -0.17
N ASP A 58 24.02 -5.89 0.39
CA ASP A 58 25.25 -5.59 -0.38
C ASP A 58 25.59 -6.67 -1.43
N ALA A 59 24.99 -7.86 -1.34
CA ALA A 59 25.14 -8.95 -2.30
C ALA A 59 23.99 -9.01 -3.34
N GLY A 60 23.08 -8.03 -3.32
CA GLY A 60 21.93 -7.97 -4.22
C GLY A 60 20.82 -8.96 -3.87
N LYS A 61 20.83 -9.53 -2.66
CA LYS A 61 19.80 -10.48 -2.20
C LYS A 61 18.74 -9.78 -1.37
N MET A 62 17.49 -10.20 -1.53
CA MET A 62 16.33 -9.61 -0.84
C MET A 62 16.28 -10.04 0.62
N ASN A 63 17.06 -9.37 1.46
CA ASN A 63 17.24 -9.73 2.88
C ASN A 63 16.84 -8.61 3.84
N HIS A 64 16.76 -7.37 3.37
CA HIS A 64 16.44 -6.22 4.21
C HIS A 64 14.95 -5.88 4.17
N SER A 65 14.43 -5.53 5.34
CA SER A 65 13.10 -4.96 5.53
C SER A 65 13.10 -3.45 5.29
N LEU A 66 11.91 -2.84 5.33
CA LEU A 66 11.81 -1.38 5.26
C LEU A 66 12.55 -0.71 6.43
N LEU A 67 12.46 -1.32 7.62
CA LEU A 67 13.12 -0.84 8.83
C LEU A 67 14.64 -0.90 8.68
N ASP A 68 15.17 -2.00 8.15
CA ASP A 68 16.61 -2.20 7.97
C ASP A 68 17.23 -1.14 7.04
N VAL A 69 16.47 -0.72 6.02
CA VAL A 69 16.92 0.30 5.04
C VAL A 69 16.52 1.73 5.42
N ASN A 70 15.89 1.94 6.58
CA ASN A 70 15.34 3.23 7.01
C ASN A 70 14.45 3.90 5.94
N GLY A 71 13.68 3.09 5.21
CA GLY A 71 12.85 3.56 4.11
C GLY A 71 11.54 4.20 4.59
N GLN A 72 10.91 4.94 3.69
CA GLN A 72 9.68 5.68 3.93
C GLN A 72 8.47 4.97 3.33
N ILE A 73 7.27 5.32 3.80
CA ILE A 73 6.00 4.85 3.24
C ILE A 73 5.21 6.02 2.68
N LEU A 74 4.69 5.85 1.46
CA LEU A 74 3.64 6.68 0.89
C LEU A 74 2.35 5.85 0.82
N SER A 75 1.43 6.10 1.74
CA SER A 75 0.15 5.36 1.86
C SER A 75 -0.99 6.11 1.19
N ILE A 76 -1.64 5.47 0.22
CA ILE A 76 -2.65 6.07 -0.66
C ILE A 76 -3.93 5.24 -0.56
N SER A 77 -5.05 5.90 -0.25
CA SER A 77 -6.37 5.23 -0.25
C SER A 77 -6.74 4.77 -1.65
N GLN A 78 -7.10 3.48 -1.80
CA GLN A 78 -7.40 2.83 -3.07
C GLN A 78 -8.58 1.85 -2.94
N PHE A 79 -9.80 2.36 -2.96
CA PHE A 79 -11.02 1.54 -2.84
C PHE A 79 -11.17 0.50 -3.97
N THR A 80 -10.58 0.75 -5.14
CA THR A 80 -10.71 -0.14 -6.31
C THR A 80 -10.05 -1.50 -6.12
N LEU A 81 -9.23 -1.70 -5.08
CA LEU A 81 -8.70 -3.03 -4.71
C LEU A 81 -9.79 -4.04 -4.32
N TYR A 82 -11.00 -3.54 -4.02
CA TYR A 82 -12.20 -4.35 -3.79
C TYR A 82 -13.17 -4.35 -4.99
N GLY A 83 -12.70 -3.94 -6.17
CA GLY A 83 -13.47 -4.06 -7.40
C GLY A 83 -13.62 -5.50 -7.85
N ASP A 84 -14.85 -6.02 -7.83
CA ASP A 84 -15.21 -7.30 -8.46
C ASP A 84 -15.49 -7.09 -9.94
N CYS A 85 -14.61 -7.63 -10.78
CA CYS A 85 -14.68 -7.58 -12.24
C CYS A 85 -15.18 -8.91 -12.86
N SER A 86 -15.70 -9.85 -12.07
CA SER A 86 -16.11 -11.18 -12.55
C SER A 86 -17.30 -11.15 -13.52
N LYS A 87 -18.13 -10.09 -13.47
CA LYS A 87 -19.33 -9.93 -14.31
C LYS A 87 -19.27 -8.65 -15.14
N GLY A 88 -19.23 -8.80 -16.47
CA GLY A 88 -19.28 -7.68 -17.40
C GLY A 88 -18.02 -6.82 -17.41
N ARG A 89 -18.16 -5.51 -17.67
CA ARG A 89 -17.03 -4.56 -17.82
C ARG A 89 -17.03 -3.43 -16.77
N ARG A 90 -18.05 -3.37 -15.91
CA ARG A 90 -18.16 -2.37 -14.83
C ARG A 90 -17.90 -3.07 -13.50
N PRO A 91 -16.78 -2.77 -12.80
CA PRO A 91 -16.51 -3.38 -11.51
C PRO A 91 -17.57 -3.01 -10.47
N ASN A 92 -17.89 -3.97 -9.60
CA ASN A 92 -18.70 -3.73 -8.40
C ASN A 92 -17.78 -3.48 -7.19
N PHE A 93 -18.11 -2.49 -6.35
CA PHE A 93 -17.31 -2.10 -5.19
C PHE A 93 -18.03 -2.30 -3.85
N MET A 94 -19.09 -3.12 -3.80
CA MET A 94 -19.86 -3.38 -2.58
C MET A 94 -19.04 -3.93 -1.40
N ALA A 95 -17.85 -4.47 -1.64
CA ALA A 95 -16.96 -4.94 -0.59
C ALA A 95 -16.00 -3.85 -0.05
N ALA A 96 -15.91 -2.68 -0.70
CA ALA A 96 -15.09 -1.58 -0.21
C ALA A 96 -15.81 -0.85 0.92
N ALA A 97 -15.07 -0.45 1.96
CA ALA A 97 -15.61 0.37 3.05
C ALA A 97 -16.20 1.67 2.49
N ASN A 98 -17.33 2.10 3.05
CA ASN A 98 -17.94 3.38 2.68
C ASN A 98 -17.03 4.52 3.16
N LEU A 99 -16.70 5.42 2.23
CA LEU A 99 -16.29 6.77 2.58
C LEU A 99 -17.54 7.44 3.16
N MET A 100 -17.61 7.64 4.48
CA MET A 100 -18.63 8.51 5.05
C MET A 100 -18.52 9.91 4.46
#